data_AF-A0A2S6WNK4-F1
#
_entry.id   AF-A0A2S6WNK4-F1
#
_cell.length_a   1.000
_cell.length_b   1.000
_cell.length_c   1.000
_cell.angle_alpha   90.00
_cell.angle_beta   90.00
_cell.angle_gamma   90.00
#
_symmetry.space_group_name_H-M   'P 1'
#
loop_
_entity.id
_entity.type
_entity.pdbx_description
1 polymer ?
#
loop_
_entity_poly.entity_id
_entity_poly.type
_entity_poly.pdbx_seq_one_letter_code
_entity_poly.pdbx_strand_id
1 'polypeptide(L)'
;MRDLGAGFRYLLKGQRWVARHGRQYGFGLLPGLITLVLYAAALVALALWGEDLVGWATPFADDWSSPWLGLFRGFLTAVLFALGLLLSVVTFTAVTLLIGQPFYENLSEKVDRDVSPDGYAPESGLPFWRELWISARDSLRIVVRAALWGVLLFACGFIPVVGQTVVPVIGFFVTGFFLTEELTAVALQRRSVALRTRLTLLRSRKTLVWGFGTPLAVAFLVPFVAVFLMPGAVAGATLMARDLLGEDSREGGEDGEEGDGAATTSPQPPSGWSSPGR
;
A
#
# COMPACT_ATOMS: atom_id res chain seq x y z
N MET A 1 -4.51 -3.32 25.30
CA MET A 1 -5.40 -2.35 24.62
C MET A 1 -4.69 -1.09 24.13
N ARG A 2 -3.60 -0.63 24.78
CA ARG A 2 -2.81 0.54 24.33
C ARG A 2 -2.36 0.44 22.85
N ASP A 3 -1.91 -0.72 22.41
CA ASP A 3 -1.44 -0.93 21.03
C ASP A 3 -2.55 -0.88 19.97
N LEU A 4 -3.76 -1.36 20.27
CA LEU A 4 -4.90 -1.26 19.34
C LEU A 4 -5.22 0.21 19.06
N GLY A 5 -5.26 1.04 20.11
CA GLY A 5 -5.44 2.48 19.98
C GLY A 5 -4.25 3.17 19.31
N ALA A 6 -3.03 2.66 19.48
CA ALA A 6 -1.85 3.17 18.78
C ALA A 6 -1.93 2.88 17.26
N GLY A 7 -2.35 1.68 16.86
CA GLY A 7 -2.54 1.30 15.46
C GLY A 7 -3.54 2.20 14.76
N PHE A 8 -4.71 2.42 15.39
CA PHE A 8 -5.71 3.35 14.85
C PHE A 8 -5.19 4.79 14.76
N ARG A 9 -4.33 5.20 15.70
CA ARG A 9 -3.70 6.51 15.68
C ARG A 9 -2.74 6.67 14.50
N TYR A 10 -2.05 5.61 14.04
CA TYR A 10 -1.25 5.68 12.81
C TYR A 10 -2.10 5.92 11.57
N LEU A 11 -3.28 5.30 11.48
CA LEU A 11 -4.23 5.60 10.40
C LEU A 11 -4.62 7.08 10.42
N LEU A 12 -5.00 7.62 11.59
CA LEU A 12 -5.32 9.05 11.73
C LEU A 12 -4.13 9.97 11.45
N LYS A 13 -2.92 9.61 11.90
CA LYS A 13 -1.69 10.36 11.62
C LYS A 13 -1.43 10.42 10.12
N GLY A 14 -1.56 9.30 9.42
CA GLY A 14 -1.42 9.23 7.97
C GLY A 14 -2.43 10.10 7.23
N GLN A 15 -3.71 10.04 7.60
CA GLN A 15 -4.74 10.92 7.03
C GLN A 15 -4.43 12.40 7.28
N ARG A 16 -4.02 12.77 8.50
CA ARG A 16 -3.63 14.15 8.83
C ARG A 16 -2.39 14.61 8.08
N TRP A 17 -1.40 13.74 7.92
CA TRP A 17 -0.18 14.05 7.18
C TRP A 17 -0.51 14.41 5.74
N VAL A 18 -1.33 13.58 5.09
CA VAL A 18 -1.71 13.81 3.70
C VAL A 18 -2.64 15.03 3.54
N ALA A 19 -3.53 15.29 4.51
CA ALA A 19 -4.36 16.49 4.52
C ALA A 19 -3.54 17.79 4.62
N ARG A 20 -2.39 17.76 5.32
CA ARG A 20 -1.44 18.89 5.36
C ARG A 20 -0.61 18.99 4.07
N HIS A 21 -0.43 17.88 3.38
CA HIS A 21 0.38 17.76 2.17
C HIS A 21 -0.50 17.56 0.93
N GLY A 22 -1.30 18.57 0.58
CA GLY A 22 -2.32 18.48 -0.49
C GLY A 22 -1.78 18.04 -1.86
N ARG A 23 -0.53 18.39 -2.20
CA ARG A 23 0.10 17.95 -3.45
C ARG A 23 0.37 16.44 -3.44
N GLN A 24 0.78 15.89 -2.30
CA GLN A 24 1.03 14.47 -2.07
C GLN A 24 -0.28 13.69 -2.00
N TYR A 25 -1.35 14.30 -1.48
CA TYR A 25 -2.69 13.74 -1.56
C TYR A 25 -3.13 13.52 -3.00
N GLY A 26 -3.08 14.57 -3.83
CA GLY A 26 -3.45 14.48 -5.24
C GLY A 26 -2.58 13.46 -5.99
N PHE A 27 -1.29 13.39 -5.68
CA PHE A 27 -0.39 12.39 -6.26
C PHE A 27 -0.75 10.95 -5.88
N GLY A 28 -1.20 10.70 -4.66
CA GLY A 28 -1.70 9.38 -4.25
C GLY A 28 -3.03 8.97 -4.89
N LEU A 29 -3.84 9.94 -5.35
CA LEU A 29 -5.09 9.68 -6.08
C LEU A 29 -4.88 9.49 -7.59
N LEU A 30 -3.72 9.92 -8.11
CA LEU A 30 -3.40 9.89 -9.54
C LEU A 30 -3.55 8.52 -10.19
N PRO A 31 -3.14 7.39 -9.57
CA PRO A 31 -3.28 6.06 -10.18
C PRO A 31 -4.74 5.74 -10.52
N GLY A 32 -5.65 5.94 -9.57
CA GLY A 32 -7.08 5.69 -9.76
C GLY A 32 -7.67 6.61 -10.82
N LEU A 33 -7.24 7.89 -10.86
CA LEU A 33 -7.67 8.83 -11.88
C LEU A 33 -7.17 8.44 -13.28
N ILE A 34 -5.89 8.05 -13.41
CA ILE A 34 -5.30 7.59 -14.68
C ILE A 34 -6.08 6.37 -15.17
N THR A 35 -6.28 5.36 -14.32
CA THR A 35 -7.03 4.16 -14.71
C THR A 35 -8.46 4.50 -15.12
N LEU A 36 -9.14 5.37 -14.36
CA LEU A 36 -10.49 5.82 -14.69
C LEU A 36 -10.54 6.50 -16.06
N VAL A 37 -9.61 7.40 -16.35
CA VAL A 37 -9.53 8.10 -17.65
C VAL A 37 -9.26 7.10 -18.78
N LEU A 38 -8.35 6.14 -18.59
CA LEU A 38 -8.03 5.13 -19.60
C LEU A 38 -9.26 4.26 -19.95
N TYR A 39 -9.97 3.73 -18.94
CA TYR A 39 -11.16 2.92 -19.19
C TYR A 39 -12.32 3.76 -19.72
N ALA A 40 -12.50 4.99 -19.24
CA ALA A 40 -13.50 5.90 -19.79
C ALA A 40 -13.23 6.17 -21.27
N ALA A 41 -11.97 6.45 -21.65
CA ALA A 41 -11.58 6.65 -23.04
C ALA A 41 -11.83 5.39 -23.89
N ALA A 42 -11.49 4.21 -23.38
CA ALA A 42 -11.74 2.94 -24.08
C ALA A 42 -13.24 2.68 -24.29
N LEU A 43 -14.08 2.92 -23.28
CA LEU A 43 -15.54 2.73 -23.37
C LEU A 43 -16.20 3.79 -24.27
N VAL A 44 -15.73 5.04 -24.22
CA VAL A 44 -16.17 6.10 -25.15
C VAL A 44 -15.79 5.74 -26.58
N ALA A 45 -14.56 5.26 -26.80
CA ALA A 45 -14.14 4.80 -28.12
C ALA A 45 -15.02 3.65 -28.62
N LEU A 46 -15.36 2.71 -27.75
CA LEU A 46 -16.27 1.61 -28.08
C LEU A 46 -17.69 2.11 -28.38
N ALA A 47 -18.17 3.13 -27.68
CA ALA A 47 -19.47 3.73 -27.93
C ALA A 47 -19.53 4.50 -29.26
N LEU A 48 -18.43 5.16 -29.64
CA LEU A 48 -18.36 5.97 -30.87
C LEU A 48 -18.07 5.14 -32.12
N TRP A 49 -17.20 4.13 -32.02
CA TRP A 49 -16.69 3.36 -33.15
C TRP A 49 -17.07 1.86 -33.10
N GLY A 50 -17.86 1.44 -32.11
CA GLY A 50 -18.25 0.04 -31.96
C GLY A 50 -19.08 -0.49 -33.13
N GLU A 51 -20.00 0.33 -33.66
CA GLU A 51 -20.79 -0.05 -34.84
C GLU A 51 -19.92 -0.20 -36.09
N ASP A 52 -18.99 0.74 -36.32
CA ASP A 52 -18.03 0.68 -37.43
C ASP A 52 -17.13 -0.57 -37.33
N LEU A 53 -16.67 -0.90 -36.11
CA LEU A 53 -15.85 -2.08 -35.86
C LEU A 53 -16.62 -3.38 -36.15
N VAL A 54 -17.89 -3.46 -35.73
CA VAL A 54 -18.77 -4.60 -36.02
C VAL A 54 -19.04 -4.70 -37.52
N GLY A 55 -19.27 -3.57 -38.19
CA GLY A 55 -19.41 -3.51 -39.65
C GLY A 55 -18.18 -4.06 -40.37
N TRP A 56 -17.00 -3.55 -40.02
CA TRP A 56 -15.72 -4.01 -40.55
C TRP A 56 -15.45 -5.49 -40.30
N ALA A 57 -15.85 -6.01 -39.13
CA ALA A 57 -15.68 -7.42 -38.78
C ALA A 57 -16.71 -8.37 -39.42
N THR A 58 -17.79 -7.85 -40.01
CA THR A 58 -18.90 -8.65 -40.56
C THR A 58 -19.20 -8.38 -42.04
N PRO A 59 -18.19 -8.37 -42.95
CA PRO A 59 -18.42 -8.08 -44.37
C PRO A 59 -19.30 -9.15 -45.05
N PHE A 60 -19.26 -10.39 -44.55
CA PHE A 60 -20.11 -11.49 -45.04
C PHE A 60 -21.62 -11.23 -44.83
N ALA A 61 -21.99 -10.28 -43.97
CA ALA A 61 -23.38 -9.93 -43.68
C ALA A 61 -23.88 -8.75 -44.53
N ASP A 62 -23.04 -8.11 -45.35
CA ASP A 62 -23.41 -6.88 -46.09
C ASP A 62 -24.61 -7.07 -47.03
N ASP A 63 -24.78 -8.27 -47.59
CA ASP A 63 -25.87 -8.60 -48.51
C ASP A 63 -27.19 -8.98 -47.81
N TRP A 64 -27.25 -8.92 -46.47
CA TRP A 64 -28.43 -9.33 -45.72
C TRP A 64 -29.55 -8.30 -45.83
N SER A 65 -30.79 -8.79 -45.99
CA SER A 65 -31.97 -7.92 -46.07
C SER A 65 -32.32 -7.28 -44.71
N SER A 66 -32.93 -6.10 -44.77
CA SER A 66 -33.55 -5.46 -43.60
C SER A 66 -34.78 -6.28 -43.14
N PRO A 67 -34.99 -6.52 -41.82
CA PRO A 67 -34.26 -5.95 -40.68
C PRO A 67 -33.12 -6.81 -40.12
N TRP A 68 -32.86 -7.99 -40.72
CA TRP A 68 -31.95 -9.00 -40.16
C TRP A 68 -30.51 -8.50 -39.99
N LEU A 69 -30.01 -7.69 -40.94
CA LEU A 69 -28.69 -7.07 -40.83
C LEU A 69 -28.58 -6.16 -39.59
N GLY A 70 -29.55 -5.28 -39.39
CA GLY A 70 -29.57 -4.33 -38.27
C GLY A 70 -29.71 -5.02 -36.93
N LEU A 71 -30.56 -6.05 -36.85
CA LEU A 71 -30.70 -6.87 -35.64
C LEU A 71 -29.41 -7.61 -35.29
N PHE A 72 -28.75 -8.22 -36.28
CA PHE A 72 -27.51 -8.96 -36.08
C PHE A 72 -26.35 -8.04 -35.65
N ARG A 73 -26.10 -6.95 -36.39
CA ARG A 73 -25.03 -5.99 -36.06
C ARG A 73 -25.32 -5.27 -34.75
N GLY A 74 -26.56 -4.84 -34.51
CA GLY A 74 -26.96 -4.23 -33.25
C GLY A 74 -26.76 -5.15 -32.04
N PHE A 75 -27.12 -6.44 -32.18
CA PHE A 75 -26.84 -7.44 -31.15
C PHE A 75 -25.33 -7.60 -30.89
N LEU A 76 -24.52 -7.71 -31.94
CA LEU A 76 -23.06 -7.82 -31.79
C LEU A 76 -22.45 -6.58 -31.12
N THR A 77 -22.88 -5.37 -31.50
CA THR A 77 -22.45 -4.12 -30.85
C THR A 77 -22.83 -4.11 -29.37
N ALA A 78 -24.05 -4.54 -29.02
CA ALA A 78 -24.49 -4.63 -27.64
C ALA A 78 -23.66 -5.64 -26.82
N VAL A 79 -23.38 -6.82 -27.38
CA VAL A 79 -22.52 -7.84 -26.76
C VAL A 79 -21.10 -7.32 -26.59
N LEU A 80 -20.54 -6.67 -27.61
CA LEU A 80 -19.21 -6.07 -27.57
C LEU A 80 -19.12 -5.02 -26.46
N PHE A 81 -20.12 -4.15 -26.34
CA PHE A 81 -20.17 -3.15 -25.28
C PHE A 81 -20.30 -3.78 -23.89
N ALA A 82 -21.17 -4.79 -23.73
CA ALA A 82 -21.34 -5.50 -22.47
C ALA A 82 -20.06 -6.22 -22.03
N LEU A 83 -19.36 -6.89 -22.97
CA LEU A 83 -18.07 -7.54 -22.70
C LEU A 83 -16.98 -6.51 -22.40
N GLY A 84 -16.92 -5.40 -23.13
CA GLY A 84 -15.98 -4.30 -22.87
C GLY A 84 -16.18 -3.70 -21.48
N LEU A 85 -17.44 -3.49 -21.08
CA LEU A 85 -17.79 -3.01 -19.74
C LEU A 85 -17.43 -4.03 -18.66
N LEU A 86 -17.78 -5.30 -18.84
CA LEU A 86 -17.43 -6.38 -17.90
C LEU A 86 -15.92 -6.50 -17.72
N LEU A 87 -15.17 -6.53 -18.82
CA LEU A 87 -13.71 -6.57 -18.79
C LEU A 87 -13.16 -5.35 -18.07
N SER A 88 -13.71 -4.17 -18.32
CA SER A 88 -13.31 -2.93 -17.63
C SER A 88 -13.47 -3.06 -16.13
N VAL A 89 -14.63 -3.49 -15.65
CA VAL A 89 -14.90 -3.67 -14.21
C VAL A 89 -13.95 -4.71 -13.58
N VAL A 90 -13.76 -5.86 -14.23
CA VAL A 90 -12.92 -6.94 -13.69
C VAL A 90 -11.44 -6.55 -13.64
N THR A 91 -10.97 -5.80 -14.64
CA THR A 91 -9.54 -5.46 -14.75
C THR A 91 -9.18 -4.12 -14.12
N PHE A 92 -10.15 -3.25 -13.84
CA PHE A 92 -9.95 -1.90 -13.28
C PHE A 92 -9.03 -1.92 -12.05
N THR A 93 -9.38 -2.71 -11.02
CA THR A 93 -8.60 -2.75 -9.78
C THR A 93 -7.19 -3.27 -10.00
N ALA A 94 -7.02 -4.31 -10.82
CA ALA A 94 -5.70 -4.86 -11.11
C ALA A 94 -4.80 -3.84 -11.83
N VAL A 95 -5.35 -3.13 -12.81
CA VAL A 95 -4.63 -2.07 -13.55
C VAL A 95 -4.34 -0.87 -12.65
N THR A 96 -5.29 -0.45 -11.79
CA THR A 96 -5.06 0.64 -10.83
C THR A 96 -3.94 0.32 -9.86
N LEU A 97 -3.89 -0.91 -9.32
CA LEU A 97 -2.82 -1.34 -8.42
C LEU A 97 -1.46 -1.39 -9.15
N LEU A 98 -1.44 -1.91 -10.37
CA LEU A 98 -0.23 -1.96 -11.20
C LEU A 98 0.33 -0.57 -11.47
N ILE A 99 -0.52 0.38 -11.87
CA ILE A 99 -0.13 1.77 -12.10
C ILE A 99 0.25 2.45 -10.77
N GLY A 100 -0.38 2.06 -9.66
CA GLY A 100 -0.25 2.71 -8.36
C GLY A 100 1.06 2.49 -7.64
N GLN A 101 1.76 1.37 -7.87
CA GLN A 101 3.01 1.03 -7.18
C GLN A 101 4.03 2.19 -7.10
N PRO A 102 4.46 2.81 -8.22
CA PRO A 102 5.44 3.90 -8.17
C PRO A 102 4.91 5.15 -7.42
N PHE A 103 3.60 5.40 -7.45
CA PHE A 103 3.01 6.53 -6.76
C PHE A 103 2.99 6.32 -5.25
N TYR A 104 2.67 5.10 -4.81
CA TYR A 104 2.64 4.73 -3.40
C TYR A 104 4.05 4.65 -2.80
N GLU A 105 5.03 4.16 -3.56
CA GLU A 105 6.45 4.18 -3.17
C GLU A 105 6.96 5.61 -2.96
N ASN A 106 6.73 6.50 -3.91
CA ASN A 106 7.13 7.90 -3.79
C ASN A 106 6.39 8.64 -2.68
N LEU A 107 5.12 8.31 -2.43
CA LEU A 107 4.38 8.84 -1.29
C LEU A 107 5.01 8.40 0.03
N SER A 108 5.34 7.11 0.18
CA SER A 108 6.05 6.60 1.36
C SER A 108 7.42 7.25 1.53
N GLU A 109 8.14 7.52 0.45
CA GLU A 109 9.44 8.19 0.47
C GLU A 109 9.34 9.61 1.00
N LYS A 110 8.34 10.37 0.54
CA LYS A 110 8.09 11.73 1.05
C LYS A 110 7.68 11.73 2.51
N VAL A 111 6.91 10.75 2.96
CA VAL A 111 6.55 10.59 4.37
C VAL A 111 7.80 10.30 5.20
N ASP A 112 8.65 9.37 4.76
CA ASP A 112 9.91 9.08 5.44
C ASP A 112 10.80 10.33 5.55
N ARG A 113 10.96 11.09 4.45
CA ARG A 113 11.77 12.31 4.41
C ARG A 113 11.24 13.42 5.29
N ASP A 114 9.92 13.58 5.40
CA ASP A 114 9.30 14.62 6.22
C ASP A 114 9.43 14.34 7.73
N VAL A 115 9.53 13.06 8.11
CA VAL A 115 9.63 12.65 9.52
C VAL A 115 11.05 12.37 9.96
N SER A 116 11.96 12.04 9.04
CA SER A 116 13.38 11.84 9.35
C SER A 116 14.04 13.19 9.67
N PRO A 117 14.74 13.33 10.82
CA PRO A 117 15.47 14.57 11.17
C PRO A 117 16.47 15.00 10.09
N ASP A 118 17.12 14.03 9.46
CA ASP A 118 18.14 14.26 8.42
C ASP A 118 17.59 14.29 6.99
N GLY A 119 16.27 14.12 6.83
CA GLY A 119 15.63 13.96 5.51
C GLY A 119 16.05 12.69 4.76
N TYR A 120 16.68 11.73 5.46
CA TYR A 120 17.11 10.47 4.86
C TYR A 120 15.92 9.57 4.53
N ALA A 121 15.96 8.99 3.34
CA ALA A 121 14.94 8.07 2.85
C ALA A 121 15.66 6.78 2.43
N PRO A 122 15.41 5.64 3.09
CA PRO A 122 16.08 4.38 2.74
C PRO A 122 15.82 3.97 1.29
N GLU A 123 16.85 3.47 0.63
CA GLU A 123 16.81 2.90 -0.72
C GLU A 123 17.35 1.47 -0.68
N SER A 124 16.74 0.54 -1.42
CA SER A 124 17.06 -0.88 -1.36
C SER A 124 18.37 -1.26 -2.05
N GLY A 125 18.98 -0.36 -2.84
CA GLY A 125 20.31 -0.51 -3.43
C GLY A 125 20.50 -1.71 -4.36
N LEU A 126 19.42 -2.43 -4.71
CA LEU A 126 19.44 -3.62 -5.55
C LEU A 126 19.10 -3.24 -7.00
N PRO A 127 19.51 -4.06 -8.00
CA PRO A 127 19.08 -3.87 -9.37
C PRO A 127 17.56 -4.03 -9.49
N PHE A 128 16.88 -3.09 -10.15
CA PHE A 128 15.42 -3.03 -10.32
C PHE A 128 14.77 -4.37 -10.69
N TRP A 129 15.37 -5.14 -11.61
CA TRP A 129 14.85 -6.46 -12.01
C TRP A 129 14.84 -7.48 -10.88
N ARG A 130 15.83 -7.44 -9.98
CA ARG A 130 15.92 -8.36 -8.84
C ARG A 130 14.93 -7.98 -7.76
N GLU A 131 14.72 -6.68 -7.55
CA GLU A 131 13.67 -6.16 -6.66
C GLU A 131 12.28 -6.55 -7.14
N LEU A 132 12.01 -6.39 -8.43
CA LEU A 132 10.73 -6.76 -9.04
C LEU A 132 10.45 -8.26 -8.89
N TRP A 133 11.45 -9.12 -9.12
CA TRP A 133 11.31 -10.57 -8.94
C TRP A 133 11.07 -10.98 -7.48
N ILE A 134 11.81 -10.38 -6.54
CA ILE A 134 11.63 -10.64 -5.10
C ILE A 134 10.24 -10.17 -4.67
N SER A 135 9.85 -8.95 -5.07
CA SER A 135 8.54 -8.38 -4.77
C SER A 135 7.41 -9.23 -5.35
N ALA A 136 7.49 -9.64 -6.61
CA ALA A 136 6.49 -10.51 -7.24
C ALA A 136 6.34 -11.86 -6.51
N ARG A 137 7.47 -12.49 -6.13
CA ARG A 137 7.44 -13.76 -5.38
C ARG A 137 6.85 -13.59 -3.99
N ASP A 138 7.17 -12.49 -3.32
CA ASP A 138 6.69 -12.20 -1.98
C ASP A 138 5.20 -11.84 -1.97
N SER A 139 4.75 -11.02 -2.92
CA SER A 139 3.33 -10.74 -3.17
C SER A 139 2.55 -12.02 -3.50
N LEU A 140 3.09 -12.90 -4.34
CA LEU A 140 2.45 -14.19 -4.64
C LEU A 140 2.28 -15.06 -3.38
N ARG A 141 3.29 -15.13 -2.51
CA ARG A 141 3.20 -15.86 -1.24
C ARG A 141 2.14 -15.29 -0.32
N ILE A 142 1.96 -13.96 -0.32
CA ILE A 142 0.93 -13.29 0.47
C ILE A 142 -0.46 -13.56 -0.12
N VAL A 143 -0.64 -13.41 -1.43
CA VAL A 143 -1.90 -13.71 -2.13
C VAL A 143 -2.32 -15.15 -1.89
N VAL A 144 -1.40 -16.12 -1.98
CA VAL A 144 -1.71 -17.53 -1.68
C VAL A 144 -2.18 -17.71 -0.23
N ARG A 145 -1.56 -17.04 0.74
CA ARG A 145 -1.99 -17.12 2.15
C ARG A 145 -3.35 -16.46 2.38
N ALA A 146 -3.59 -15.31 1.76
CA ALA A 146 -4.88 -14.63 1.81
C ALA A 146 -5.98 -15.50 1.18
N ALA A 147 -5.69 -16.13 0.04
CA ALA A 147 -6.60 -17.08 -0.62
C ALA A 147 -6.90 -18.31 0.24
N LEU A 148 -5.89 -18.90 0.89
CA LEU A 148 -6.09 -20.03 1.82
C LEU A 148 -7.01 -19.64 2.99
N TRP A 149 -6.81 -18.47 3.58
CA TRP A 149 -7.71 -17.94 4.60
C TRP A 149 -9.11 -17.66 4.05
N GLY A 150 -9.21 -17.14 2.83
CA GLY A 150 -10.48 -16.90 2.14
C GLY A 150 -11.27 -18.19 1.96
N VAL A 151 -10.63 -19.26 1.47
CA VAL A 151 -11.25 -20.59 1.32
C VAL A 151 -11.69 -21.16 2.66
N LEU A 152 -10.84 -21.04 3.69
CA LEU A 152 -11.17 -21.52 5.03
C LEU A 152 -12.38 -20.79 5.61
N LEU A 153 -12.39 -19.46 5.56
CA LEU A 153 -13.48 -18.63 6.06
C LEU A 153 -14.76 -18.84 5.25
N PHE A 154 -14.65 -19.00 3.94
CA PHE A 154 -15.79 -19.34 3.08
C PHE A 154 -16.41 -20.68 3.49
N ALA A 155 -15.60 -21.72 3.71
CA ALA A 155 -16.08 -23.00 4.22
C ALA A 155 -16.73 -22.88 5.61
N CYS A 156 -16.13 -22.11 6.52
CA CYS A 156 -16.73 -21.83 7.83
C CYS A 156 -18.03 -21.02 7.73
N GLY A 157 -18.23 -20.26 6.66
CA GLY A 157 -19.45 -19.48 6.39
C GLY A 157 -20.71 -20.34 6.23
N PHE A 158 -20.55 -21.64 5.94
CA PHE A 158 -21.66 -22.59 5.84
C PHE A 158 -22.15 -23.14 7.20
N ILE A 159 -21.43 -22.87 8.30
CA ILE A 159 -21.87 -23.27 9.64
C ILE A 159 -23.09 -22.41 10.02
N PRO A 160 -24.28 -22.99 10.26
CA PRO A 160 -25.46 -22.21 10.63
C PRO A 160 -25.20 -21.36 11.88
N VAL A 161 -25.74 -20.14 11.91
CA VAL A 161 -25.56 -19.14 12.97
C VAL A 161 -24.13 -18.59 13.07
N VAL A 162 -23.11 -19.44 13.24
CA VAL A 162 -21.69 -19.03 13.40
C VAL A 162 -21.12 -18.41 12.11
N GLY A 163 -21.42 -19.01 10.96
CA GLY A 163 -20.94 -18.58 9.66
C GLY A 163 -21.43 -17.19 9.23
N GLN A 164 -22.58 -16.75 9.73
CA GLN A 164 -23.14 -15.43 9.42
C GLN A 164 -22.80 -14.36 10.47
N THR A 165 -22.31 -14.78 11.65
CA THR A 165 -22.05 -13.87 12.78
C THR A 165 -20.56 -13.72 13.08
N VAL A 166 -19.86 -14.83 13.36
CA VAL A 166 -18.46 -14.84 13.80
C VAL A 166 -17.48 -14.77 12.61
N VAL A 167 -17.79 -15.48 11.53
CA VAL A 167 -16.89 -15.57 10.36
C VAL A 167 -16.65 -14.21 9.70
N PRO A 168 -17.66 -13.33 9.49
CA PRO A 168 -17.40 -11.99 8.95
C PRO A 168 -16.49 -11.15 9.84
N VAL A 169 -16.66 -11.24 11.16
CA VAL A 169 -15.81 -10.53 12.13
C VAL A 169 -14.37 -11.00 12.02
N ILE A 170 -14.12 -12.31 12.03
CA ILE A 170 -12.77 -12.87 11.81
C ILE A 170 -12.23 -12.44 10.44
N GLY A 171 -13.09 -12.44 9.42
CA GLY A 171 -12.76 -11.94 8.08
C GLY A 171 -12.18 -10.54 8.10
N PHE A 172 -12.78 -9.59 8.83
CA PHE A 172 -12.24 -8.23 8.96
C PHE A 172 -10.88 -8.18 9.67
N PHE A 173 -10.64 -9.03 10.66
CA PHE A 173 -9.32 -9.11 11.31
C PHE A 173 -8.26 -9.71 10.38
N VAL A 174 -8.62 -10.72 9.59
CA VAL A 174 -7.73 -11.36 8.63
C VAL A 174 -7.43 -10.39 7.48
N THR A 175 -8.45 -9.80 6.86
CA THR A 175 -8.30 -8.77 5.81
C THR A 175 -7.51 -7.58 6.34
N GLY A 176 -7.81 -7.10 7.54
CA GLY A 176 -7.05 -6.01 8.16
C GLY A 176 -5.57 -6.34 8.37
N PHE A 177 -5.25 -7.57 8.77
CA PHE A 177 -3.86 -8.01 8.88
C PHE A 177 -3.14 -7.98 7.53
N PHE A 178 -3.75 -8.54 6.48
CA PHE A 178 -3.14 -8.58 5.15
C PHE A 178 -3.04 -7.20 4.50
N LEU A 179 -4.05 -6.33 4.65
CA LEU A 179 -3.97 -4.94 4.20
C LEU A 179 -2.82 -4.20 4.91
N THR A 180 -2.67 -4.37 6.21
CA THR A 180 -1.56 -3.74 6.93
C THR A 180 -0.21 -4.25 6.43
N GLU A 181 -0.10 -5.55 6.19
CA GLU A 181 1.11 -6.16 5.63
C GLU A 181 1.44 -5.60 4.24
N GLU A 182 0.46 -5.52 3.36
CA GLU A 182 0.60 -5.00 1.99
C GLU A 182 1.01 -3.52 1.99
N LEU A 183 0.41 -2.69 2.86
CA LEU A 183 0.73 -1.27 2.93
C LEU A 183 2.08 -0.98 3.58
N THR A 184 2.42 -1.73 4.64
CA THR A 184 3.75 -1.61 5.28
C THR A 184 4.85 -2.18 4.41
N ALA A 185 4.53 -3.13 3.50
CA ALA A 185 5.50 -3.70 2.59
C ALA A 185 6.19 -2.63 1.73
N VAL A 186 5.46 -1.58 1.31
CA VAL A 186 6.04 -0.46 0.53
C VAL A 186 7.21 0.19 1.28
N ALA A 187 7.03 0.52 2.56
CA ALA A 187 8.07 1.13 3.39
C ALA A 187 9.18 0.15 3.79
N LEU A 188 8.83 -1.12 4.04
CA LEU A 188 9.75 -2.17 4.48
C LEU A 188 10.59 -2.75 3.31
N GLN A 189 10.08 -2.71 2.08
CA GLN A 189 10.81 -3.08 0.86
C GLN A 189 11.97 -2.12 0.61
N ARG A 190 11.70 -0.82 0.73
CA ARG A 190 12.72 0.24 0.62
C ARG A 190 13.84 0.09 1.65
N ARG A 191 13.53 -0.48 2.82
CA ARG A 191 14.50 -0.83 3.88
C ARG A 191 15.13 -2.21 3.72
N SER A 192 14.93 -2.88 2.59
CA SER A 192 15.45 -4.23 2.28
C SER A 192 15.04 -5.33 3.27
N VAL A 193 13.97 -5.13 4.05
CA VAL A 193 13.51 -6.10 5.04
C VAL A 193 12.87 -7.28 4.32
N ALA A 194 13.37 -8.50 4.50
CA ALA A 194 12.82 -9.70 3.86
C ALA A 194 11.40 -10.04 4.36
N LEU A 195 10.54 -10.60 3.48
CA LEU A 195 9.15 -10.96 3.80
C LEU A 195 9.00 -11.77 5.10
N ARG A 196 9.90 -12.74 5.34
CA ARG A 196 9.85 -13.56 6.56
C ARG A 196 9.99 -12.69 7.80
N THR A 197 10.90 -11.73 7.79
CA THR A 197 11.14 -10.78 8.88
C THR A 197 9.94 -9.84 9.05
N ARG A 198 9.39 -9.30 7.96
CA ARG A 198 8.17 -8.45 8.01
C ARG A 198 7.02 -9.15 8.73
N LEU A 199 6.74 -10.38 8.33
CA LEU A 199 5.67 -11.16 8.95
C LEU A 199 5.94 -11.49 10.43
N THR A 200 7.20 -11.68 10.81
CA THR A 200 7.57 -11.87 12.21
C THR A 200 7.34 -10.58 13.02
N LEU A 201 7.71 -9.42 12.47
CA LEU A 201 7.47 -8.10 13.09
C LEU A 201 5.97 -7.82 13.25
N LEU A 202 5.17 -8.05 12.20
CA LEU A 202 3.73 -7.82 12.27
C LEU A 202 3.04 -8.80 13.25
N ARG A 203 3.54 -10.04 13.36
CA ARG A 203 3.02 -11.03 14.29
C ARG A 203 3.47 -10.83 15.74
N SER A 204 4.56 -10.11 16.00
CA SER A 204 4.95 -9.76 17.36
C SER A 204 4.07 -8.63 17.91
N ARG A 205 3.56 -7.74 17.05
CA ARG A 205 2.71 -6.58 17.41
C ARG A 205 1.28 -6.68 16.82
N LYS A 206 0.61 -7.85 16.92
CA LYS A 206 -0.71 -8.11 16.29
C LYS A 206 -1.79 -7.09 16.65
N THR A 207 -1.80 -6.64 17.90
CA THR A 207 -2.74 -5.63 18.41
C THR A 207 -2.55 -4.28 17.72
N LEU A 208 -1.32 -3.88 17.44
CA LEU A 208 -1.02 -2.68 16.65
C LEU A 208 -1.53 -2.83 15.22
N VAL A 209 -1.22 -3.99 14.60
CA VAL A 209 -1.60 -4.32 13.23
C VAL A 209 -3.11 -4.31 13.04
N TRP A 210 -3.87 -5.00 13.90
CA TRP A 210 -5.33 -4.99 13.82
C TRP A 210 -5.93 -3.63 14.16
N GLY A 211 -5.29 -2.85 15.04
CA GLY A 211 -5.72 -1.48 15.34
C GLY A 211 -5.65 -0.56 14.13
N PHE A 212 -4.67 -0.77 13.25
CA PHE A 212 -4.52 -0.05 11.99
C PHE A 212 -5.41 -0.64 10.88
N GLY A 213 -5.28 -1.94 10.63
CA GLY A 213 -5.84 -2.60 9.45
C GLY A 213 -7.32 -2.94 9.53
N THR A 214 -7.87 -3.26 10.70
CA THR A 214 -9.29 -3.64 10.80
C THR A 214 -10.21 -2.46 10.52
N PRO A 215 -10.00 -1.25 11.09
CA PRO A 215 -10.78 -0.07 10.72
C PRO A 215 -10.64 0.28 9.23
N LEU A 216 -9.44 0.11 8.68
CA LEU A 216 -9.17 0.33 7.26
C LEU A 216 -9.95 -0.65 6.38
N ALA A 217 -9.95 -1.95 6.71
CA ALA A 217 -10.70 -2.98 6.00
C ALA A 217 -12.21 -2.69 6.00
N VAL A 218 -12.75 -2.24 7.13
CA VAL A 218 -14.16 -1.85 7.25
C VAL A 218 -14.45 -0.60 6.41
N ALA A 219 -13.58 0.40 6.43
CA ALA A 219 -13.75 1.62 5.63
C ALA A 219 -13.71 1.32 4.12
N PHE A 220 -12.92 0.33 3.70
CA PHE A 220 -12.81 -0.09 2.30
C PHE A 220 -14.06 -0.82 1.77
N LEU A 221 -15.01 -1.20 2.63
CA LEU A 221 -16.33 -1.67 2.19
C LEU A 221 -17.16 -0.56 1.54
N VAL A 222 -16.93 0.70 1.93
CA VAL A 222 -17.66 1.83 1.38
C VAL A 222 -17.00 2.22 0.06
N PRO A 223 -17.71 2.13 -1.07
CA PRO A 223 -17.18 2.54 -2.36
C PRO A 223 -16.71 4.01 -2.31
N PHE A 224 -15.72 4.35 -3.14
CA PHE A 224 -15.05 5.66 -3.18
C PHE A 224 -14.22 6.03 -1.94
N VAL A 225 -14.70 5.71 -0.72
CA VAL A 225 -13.94 5.94 0.52
C VAL A 225 -12.57 5.29 0.44
N ALA A 226 -12.48 4.06 -0.08
CA ALA A 226 -11.22 3.37 -0.28
C ALA A 226 -10.21 4.22 -1.08
N VAL A 227 -10.64 4.82 -2.20
CA VAL A 227 -9.78 5.63 -3.08
C VAL A 227 -9.24 6.86 -2.35
N PHE A 228 -10.10 7.57 -1.62
CA PHE A 228 -9.72 8.79 -0.89
C PHE A 228 -8.92 8.51 0.38
N LEU A 229 -9.10 7.34 1.00
CA LEU A 229 -8.41 6.95 2.22
C LEU A 229 -7.03 6.33 1.92
N MET A 230 -6.85 5.78 0.71
CA MET A 230 -5.64 5.06 0.28
C MET A 230 -4.35 5.87 0.51
N PRO A 231 -4.21 7.14 0.06
CA PRO A 231 -2.96 7.88 0.26
C PRO A 231 -2.58 8.03 1.73
N GLY A 232 -3.57 8.35 2.59
CA GLY A 232 -3.34 8.46 4.03
C GLY A 232 -3.11 7.11 4.70
N ALA A 233 -3.63 6.02 4.15
CA ALA A 233 -3.33 4.66 4.61
C ALA A 233 -1.88 4.29 4.30
N VAL A 234 -1.36 4.61 3.10
CA VAL A 234 0.08 4.44 2.78
C VAL A 234 0.93 5.25 3.76
N ALA A 235 0.63 6.54 3.94
CA ALA A 235 1.37 7.39 4.87
C ALA A 235 1.35 6.85 6.31
N GLY A 236 0.19 6.42 6.79
CA GLY A 236 0.05 5.83 8.12
C GLY A 236 0.82 4.51 8.27
N ALA A 237 0.83 3.68 7.23
CA ALA A 237 1.60 2.44 7.20
C ALA A 237 3.11 2.70 7.20
N THR A 238 3.58 3.72 6.49
CA THR A 238 4.99 4.16 6.53
C THR A 238 5.40 4.58 7.94
N LEU A 239 4.59 5.42 8.60
CA LEU A 239 4.85 5.84 9.99
C LEU A 239 4.84 4.64 10.96
N MET A 240 3.95 3.69 10.76
CA MET A 240 3.90 2.48 11.59
C MET A 240 5.10 1.56 11.33
N ALA A 241 5.59 1.50 10.08
CA ALA A 241 6.77 0.70 9.73
C ALA A 241 8.04 1.23 10.41
N ARG A 242 8.21 2.55 10.54
CA ARG A 242 9.30 3.20 11.29
C ARG A 242 9.31 2.76 12.77
N ASP A 243 8.16 2.86 13.43
CA ASP A 243 8.00 2.43 14.84
C ASP A 243 8.27 0.93 15.02
N LEU A 244 7.81 0.08 14.09
CA LEU A 244 8.07 -1.36 14.15
C LEU A 244 9.55 -1.71 14.03
N LEU A 245 10.36 -0.87 13.39
CA LEU A 245 11.81 -1.02 13.30
C LEU A 245 12.57 -0.34 14.45
N GLY A 246 11.85 0.37 15.33
CA GLY A 246 12.42 1.12 16.44
C GLY A 246 13.17 2.38 16.01
N GLU A 247 12.91 2.90 14.81
CA GLU A 247 13.53 4.15 14.30
C GLU A 247 13.16 5.31 15.24
N ASP A 248 11.87 5.44 15.59
CA ASP A 248 11.37 6.46 16.52
C ASP A 248 11.93 6.34 17.98
N SER A 249 12.53 5.20 18.35
CA SER A 249 13.09 4.96 19.70
C SER A 249 14.61 5.07 19.79
N ARG A 250 15.34 4.77 18.70
CA ARG A 250 16.79 4.99 18.61
C ARG A 250 17.14 6.47 18.58
N GLU A 251 16.31 7.25 17.89
CA GLU A 251 16.45 8.69 17.68
C GLU A 251 16.25 9.53 18.97
N GLY A 252 15.73 8.95 20.06
CA GLY A 252 15.64 9.61 21.38
C GLY A 252 16.73 9.22 22.39
N GLY A 253 17.59 8.25 22.03
CA GLY A 253 18.67 7.74 22.88
C GLY A 253 20.06 8.24 22.50
N GLU A 254 20.25 8.71 21.27
CA GLU A 254 21.56 9.17 20.78
C GLU A 254 21.97 10.56 21.33
N ASP A 255 21.03 11.34 21.89
CA ASP A 255 21.33 12.60 22.60
C ASP A 255 21.66 12.40 24.10
N GLY A 256 21.66 11.16 24.60
CA GLY A 256 21.76 10.84 26.04
C GLY A 256 23.06 10.16 26.50
N GLU A 257 23.92 9.70 25.58
CA GLU A 257 25.14 8.94 25.90
C GLU A 257 26.40 9.56 25.26
N GLU A 258 26.65 10.86 25.47
CA GLU A 258 27.99 11.46 25.26
C GLU A 258 28.41 12.40 26.40
N GLY A 259 27.81 12.23 27.58
CA GLY A 259 27.93 13.17 28.69
C GLY A 259 28.26 12.57 30.05
N ASP A 260 29.05 11.49 30.15
CA ASP A 260 29.76 11.22 31.42
C ASP A 260 30.98 10.32 31.24
N GLY A 261 32.15 10.79 31.71
CA GLY A 261 33.31 9.94 31.92
C GLY A 261 34.61 10.27 31.18
N ALA A 262 35.11 11.51 31.23
CA ALA A 262 36.55 11.77 31.05
C ALA A 262 37.02 13.09 31.71
N ALA A 263 36.76 13.26 33.01
CA ALA A 263 37.52 14.20 33.82
C ALA A 263 38.84 13.54 34.25
N THR A 264 39.81 13.45 33.32
CA THR A 264 41.19 13.10 33.66
C THR A 264 42.04 14.36 33.60
N THR A 265 42.31 14.87 34.79
CA THR A 265 43.12 16.03 35.12
C THR A 265 44.48 15.94 34.42
N SER A 266 44.83 16.94 33.59
CA SER A 266 46.19 17.12 33.09
C SER A 266 47.10 17.58 34.24
N PRO A 267 48.26 16.94 34.50
CA PRO A 267 49.23 17.47 35.45
C PRO A 267 50.00 18.64 34.82
N GLN A 268 49.89 19.82 35.42
CA GLN A 268 50.84 20.92 35.20
C GLN A 268 52.27 20.48 35.60
N PRO A 269 53.33 20.86 34.85
CA PRO A 269 54.69 20.67 35.31
C PRO A 269 55.04 21.72 36.39
N PRO A 270 55.76 21.35 37.47
CA PRO A 270 56.10 22.29 38.53
C PRO A 270 57.20 23.25 38.09
N SER A 271 56.87 24.54 38.10
CA SER A 271 57.83 25.65 38.08
C SER A 271 58.47 25.82 39.45
N GLY A 272 59.78 25.63 39.55
CA GLY A 272 60.54 26.08 40.72
C GLY A 272 61.71 25.18 41.10
N TRP A 273 62.85 25.35 40.41
CA TRP A 273 64.14 25.02 41.01
C TRP A 273 65.16 26.11 40.70
N SER A 274 65.37 26.94 41.72
CA SER A 274 66.50 27.84 41.87
C SER A 274 67.75 27.04 42.26
N SER A 275 68.81 27.17 41.47
CA SER A 275 70.16 26.72 41.84
C SER A 275 70.68 27.43 43.10
N PRO A 276 71.50 26.72 43.90
CA PRO A 276 72.67 27.33 44.53
C PRO A 276 73.95 26.60 44.12
N GLY A 277 75.00 27.38 43.85
CA GLY A 277 76.21 26.92 43.17
C GLY A 277 77.21 26.10 44.00
N ARG A 278 78.12 25.47 43.25
CA ARG A 278 79.59 25.56 43.35
C ARG A 278 80.20 24.98 42.09
#